data_AF-A0A1B6FZH2-F1
#
_entry.id   AF-A0A1B6FZH2-F1
#
_cell.length_a   1.000
_cell.length_b   1.000
_cell.length_c   1.000
_cell.angle_alpha   90.00
_cell.angle_beta   90.00
_cell.angle_gamma   90.00
#
_symmetry.space_group_name_H-M   'P 1'
#
loop_
_entity.id
_entity.type
_entity.pdbx_description
1 polymer ?
#
loop_
_entity_poly.entity_id
_entity_poly.type
_entity_poly.pdbx_seq_one_letter_code
_entity_poly.pdbx_strand_id
1 'polypeptide(L)'
;MMDASEFTYSDMLTLRPEWDLAASVPRPKGANLPHGLPLWNKKPLNSKLPLLAGPSGPIVFTRGKLGEKLWKSAPGSHFRLSDPYSREVRFDYEPAHDKHLRSWLRRPDTLQTLRDQGLITPKLRVKCSVDQYNLYRQFLYNLYSDALRREAEERENSITEKMMLKKAYAEAEKDAAKCKRFEDASSKRLSNAKYMDMLQAQRLENCKKRLQRILDRAKEAE
;
A
#
# COMPACT_ATOMS: atom_id res chain seq x y z
N MET A 1 -13.90 -16.56 -1.32
CA MET A 1 -12.96 -15.55 -0.81
C MET A 1 -13.24 -15.42 0.68
N MET A 2 -12.29 -15.78 1.53
CA MET A 2 -12.45 -15.66 2.98
C MET A 2 -12.40 -14.18 3.38
N ASP A 3 -13.24 -13.77 4.33
CA ASP A 3 -13.26 -12.41 4.83
C ASP A 3 -12.01 -12.18 5.70
N ALA A 4 -11.22 -11.16 5.36
CA ALA A 4 -9.98 -10.83 6.08
C ALA A 4 -10.23 -10.38 7.52
N SER A 5 -11.50 -10.17 7.91
CA SER A 5 -11.92 -9.81 9.27
C SER A 5 -11.81 -10.96 10.28
N GLU A 6 -11.71 -12.21 9.83
CA GLU A 6 -11.71 -13.43 10.67
C GLU A 6 -10.30 -13.95 11.04
N PHE A 7 -9.24 -13.45 10.41
CA PHE A 7 -7.89 -13.95 10.63
C PHE A 7 -7.30 -13.46 11.96
N THR A 8 -6.75 -14.38 12.75
CA THR A 8 -5.97 -14.01 13.95
C THR A 8 -4.54 -13.61 13.60
N TYR A 9 -3.83 -12.95 14.53
CA TYR A 9 -2.43 -12.53 14.33
C TYR A 9 -1.49 -13.71 14.02
N SER A 10 -1.71 -14.84 14.68
CA SER A 10 -0.99 -16.09 14.39
C SER A 10 -1.30 -16.61 12.99
N ASP A 11 -2.57 -16.56 12.57
CA ASP A 11 -2.96 -17.03 11.25
C ASP A 11 -2.33 -16.20 10.14
N MET A 12 -2.10 -14.90 10.33
CA MET A 12 -1.42 -14.10 9.31
C MET A 12 0.09 -14.37 9.19
N LEU A 13 0.72 -14.88 10.24
CA LEU A 13 2.13 -15.27 10.22
C LEU A 13 2.33 -16.65 9.56
N THR A 14 1.30 -17.51 9.62
CA THR A 14 1.37 -18.91 9.13
C THR A 14 0.60 -19.15 7.83
N LEU A 15 -0.51 -18.44 7.63
CA LEU A 15 -1.39 -18.49 6.47
C LEU A 15 -1.37 -17.11 5.81
N ARG A 16 -0.51 -16.92 4.80
CA ARG A 16 -0.67 -15.75 3.93
C ARG A 16 -2.03 -15.88 3.25
N PRO A 17 -2.93 -14.88 3.35
CA PRO A 17 -4.16 -14.91 2.59
C PRO A 17 -3.83 -15.09 1.11
N GLU A 18 -4.44 -16.09 0.46
CA GLU A 18 -4.34 -16.26 -0.99
C GLU A 18 -5.12 -15.11 -1.66
N TRP A 19 -4.47 -13.96 -1.77
CA TRP A 19 -4.97 -12.86 -2.58
C TRP A 19 -4.90 -13.27 -4.05
N ASP A 20 -5.92 -12.91 -4.82
CA ASP A 20 -5.78 -12.93 -6.28
C ASP A 20 -5.21 -11.59 -6.75
N LEU A 21 -3.92 -11.36 -6.52
CA LEU A 21 -3.26 -10.12 -6.98
C LEU A 21 -3.17 -10.03 -8.50
N ALA A 22 -3.24 -11.16 -9.19
CA ALA A 22 -3.26 -11.16 -10.64
C ALA A 22 -4.53 -10.48 -11.17
N ALA A 23 -5.64 -10.55 -10.43
CA ALA A 23 -6.87 -9.83 -10.74
C ALA A 23 -6.80 -8.34 -10.37
N SER A 24 -6.11 -7.96 -9.29
CA SER A 24 -6.05 -6.56 -8.85
C SER A 24 -5.04 -5.72 -9.66
N VAL A 25 -3.89 -6.30 -10.02
CA VAL A 25 -2.84 -5.57 -10.74
C VAL A 25 -2.96 -5.81 -12.24
N PRO A 26 -3.22 -4.76 -13.06
CA PRO A 26 -3.31 -4.91 -14.50
C PRO A 26 -1.95 -5.25 -15.11
N ARG A 27 -1.95 -6.12 -16.13
CA ARG A 27 -0.72 -6.42 -16.90
C ARG A 27 -0.16 -5.15 -17.56
N PRO A 28 1.17 -4.99 -17.63
CA PRO A 28 1.79 -3.79 -18.17
C PRO A 28 1.47 -3.61 -19.66
N LYS A 29 1.34 -2.33 -20.08
CA LYS A 29 1.07 -1.97 -21.47
C LYS A 29 2.22 -2.48 -22.36
N GLY A 30 1.88 -3.25 -23.40
CA GLY A 30 2.86 -3.86 -24.30
C GLY A 30 3.12 -5.35 -24.05
N ALA A 31 2.58 -5.91 -22.95
CA ALA A 31 2.58 -7.35 -22.70
C ALA A 31 1.79 -8.14 -23.76
N ASN A 32 0.71 -7.54 -24.28
CA ASN A 32 -0.16 -8.20 -25.25
C ASN A 32 0.41 -8.08 -26.67
N LEU A 33 0.58 -9.22 -27.34
CA LEU A 33 0.92 -9.27 -28.75
C LEU A 33 -0.37 -9.21 -29.58
N PRO A 34 -0.58 -8.17 -30.41
CA PRO A 34 -1.80 -8.04 -31.22
C PRO A 34 -1.86 -9.04 -32.38
N HIS A 35 -0.70 -9.53 -32.85
CA HIS A 35 -0.59 -10.46 -33.97
C HIS A 35 -0.09 -11.85 -33.53
N GLY A 36 -0.07 -12.11 -32.21
CA GLY A 36 0.35 -13.40 -31.64
C GLY A 36 -0.82 -14.35 -31.41
N LEU A 37 -0.50 -15.62 -31.18
CA LEU A 37 -1.50 -16.62 -30.81
C LEU A 37 -2.23 -16.20 -29.51
N PRO A 38 -3.56 -16.39 -29.39
CA PRO A 38 -4.32 -15.97 -28.20
C PRO A 38 -3.78 -16.53 -26.88
N LEU A 39 -3.29 -17.78 -26.90
CA LEU A 39 -2.68 -18.44 -25.74
C LEU A 39 -1.41 -17.74 -25.23
N TRP A 40 -0.70 -17.02 -26.09
CA TRP A 40 0.54 -16.33 -25.71
C TRP A 40 0.29 -15.13 -24.79
N ASN A 41 -0.88 -14.50 -24.90
CA ASN A 41 -1.27 -13.39 -24.02
C ASN A 41 -1.63 -13.88 -22.62
N LYS A 42 -1.99 -15.16 -22.46
CA LYS A 42 -2.25 -15.79 -21.15
C LYS A 42 -0.96 -16.27 -20.47
N LYS A 43 0.03 -16.70 -21.25
CA LYS A 43 1.34 -17.14 -20.74
C LYS A 43 2.01 -16.07 -19.86
N PRO A 44 2.80 -16.48 -18.86
CA PRO A 44 3.53 -15.54 -18.02
C PRO A 44 4.67 -14.90 -18.83
N LEU A 45 5.00 -13.65 -18.48
CA LEU A 45 5.94 -12.83 -19.26
C LEU A 45 7.37 -13.38 -19.27
N ASN A 46 7.77 -14.07 -18.19
CA ASN A 46 9.07 -14.75 -18.06
C ASN A 46 9.19 -16.04 -18.90
N SER A 47 8.10 -16.56 -19.46
CA SER A 47 8.16 -17.75 -20.31
C SER A 47 8.54 -17.40 -21.75
N LYS A 48 9.40 -18.24 -22.34
CA LYS A 48 9.76 -18.16 -23.76
C LYS A 48 8.53 -18.44 -24.64
N LEU A 49 8.39 -17.66 -25.72
CA LEU A 49 7.38 -17.94 -26.73
C LEU A 49 7.94 -18.93 -27.77
N PRO A 50 7.16 -19.94 -28.17
CA PRO A 50 7.58 -20.83 -29.26
C PRO A 50 7.64 -20.05 -30.58
N LEU A 51 8.70 -20.24 -31.35
CA LEU A 51 8.85 -19.65 -32.69
C LEU A 51 8.08 -20.49 -33.70
N LEU A 52 6.77 -20.23 -33.81
CA LEU A 52 5.90 -20.86 -34.81
C LEU A 52 5.73 -19.90 -36.00
N ALA A 53 5.80 -20.44 -37.21
CA ALA A 53 5.35 -19.71 -38.39
C ALA A 53 3.83 -19.51 -38.28
N GLY A 54 3.37 -18.26 -38.38
CA GLY A 54 1.95 -17.96 -38.36
C GLY A 54 1.30 -18.28 -39.71
N PRO A 55 -0.04 -18.38 -39.77
CA PRO A 55 -0.77 -18.61 -41.02
C PRO A 55 -0.60 -17.48 -42.05
N SER A 56 -0.14 -16.30 -41.63
CA SER A 56 0.11 -15.12 -42.47
C SER A 56 1.61 -14.83 -42.64
N GLY A 57 2.47 -15.80 -42.34
CA GLY A 57 3.93 -15.67 -42.42
C GLY A 57 4.63 -15.54 -41.05
N PRO A 58 5.91 -15.13 -41.03
CA PRO A 58 6.69 -15.07 -39.79
C PRO A 58 6.11 -14.03 -38.82
N ILE A 59 6.05 -14.40 -37.54
CA ILE A 59 5.54 -13.51 -36.49
C ILE A 59 6.50 -12.36 -36.28
N VAL A 60 6.00 -11.13 -36.45
CA VAL A 60 6.79 -9.91 -36.26
C VAL A 60 6.71 -9.47 -34.79
N PHE A 61 7.85 -9.51 -34.11
CA PHE A 61 7.98 -8.99 -32.75
C PHE A 61 8.18 -7.47 -32.75
N THR A 62 7.51 -6.79 -31.81
CA THR A 62 7.61 -5.33 -31.64
C THR A 62 7.67 -4.99 -30.15
N ARG A 63 8.45 -3.97 -29.79
CA ARG A 63 8.64 -3.56 -28.38
C ARG A 63 7.99 -2.22 -28.02
N GLY A 64 7.67 -1.39 -29.02
CA GLY A 64 7.00 -0.12 -28.80
C GLY A 64 6.70 0.63 -30.10
N LYS A 65 6.13 1.82 -29.98
CA LYS A 65 5.95 2.76 -31.09
C LYS A 65 7.24 3.55 -31.33
N LEU A 66 7.42 3.99 -32.56
CA LEU A 66 8.55 4.82 -32.97
C LEU A 66 8.56 6.15 -32.20
N GLY A 67 9.73 6.52 -31.66
CA GLY A 67 9.95 7.72 -30.87
C GLY A 67 9.26 7.70 -29.49
N GLU A 68 8.82 6.54 -29.01
CA GLU A 68 8.39 6.36 -27.63
C GLU A 68 9.49 5.67 -26.81
N LYS A 69 9.74 6.22 -25.61
CA LYS A 69 10.66 5.62 -24.64
C LYS A 69 10.25 4.18 -24.36
N LEU A 70 11.18 3.25 -24.58
CA LEU A 70 10.96 1.82 -24.40
C LEU A 70 10.83 1.44 -22.91
N TRP A 71 11.83 1.86 -22.12
CA TRP A 71 11.94 1.55 -20.70
C TRP A 71 11.12 2.56 -19.88
N LYS A 72 9.84 2.25 -19.67
CA LYS A 72 8.90 3.09 -18.92
C LYS A 72 8.80 2.57 -17.48
N SER A 73 9.17 3.40 -16.51
CA SER A 73 8.83 3.17 -15.10
C SER A 73 7.34 3.41 -14.88
N ALA A 74 6.70 2.58 -14.08
CA ALA A 74 5.34 2.85 -13.62
C ALA A 74 5.35 4.08 -12.69
N PRO A 75 4.30 4.92 -12.71
CA PRO A 75 4.13 5.96 -11.69
C PRO A 75 4.21 5.32 -10.29
N GLY A 76 5.03 5.90 -9.41
CA GLY A 76 5.28 5.34 -8.07
C GLY A 76 6.20 4.11 -8.03
N SER A 77 6.92 3.77 -9.10
CA SER A 77 7.96 2.74 -9.00
C SER A 77 9.11 3.26 -8.15
N HIS A 78 9.45 2.54 -7.09
CA HIS A 78 10.64 2.83 -6.28
C HIS A 78 11.92 2.42 -7.01
N PHE A 79 13.04 3.00 -6.59
CA PHE A 79 14.34 2.55 -7.04
C PHE A 79 14.56 1.10 -6.59
N ARG A 80 14.81 0.20 -7.55
CA ARG A 80 14.97 -1.23 -7.27
C ARG A 80 16.41 -1.51 -6.87
N LEU A 81 16.62 -1.83 -5.59
CA LEU A 81 17.95 -2.18 -5.05
C LEU A 81 18.38 -3.63 -5.34
N SER A 82 17.49 -4.48 -5.84
CA SER A 82 17.82 -5.90 -6.04
C SER A 82 18.76 -6.17 -7.22
N ASP A 83 18.83 -5.23 -8.18
CA ASP A 83 19.71 -5.35 -9.35
C ASP A 83 20.53 -4.07 -9.57
N PRO A 84 21.51 -3.78 -8.69
CA PRO A 84 22.28 -2.55 -8.74
C PRO A 84 23.15 -2.43 -10.00
N TYR A 85 23.48 -3.56 -10.63
CA TYR A 85 24.33 -3.60 -11.82
C TYR A 85 23.54 -3.82 -13.13
N SER A 86 22.21 -3.78 -13.10
CA SER A 86 21.35 -4.01 -14.27
C SER A 86 21.67 -5.33 -15.01
N ARG A 87 21.92 -6.41 -14.26
CA ARG A 87 22.21 -7.73 -14.81
C ARG A 87 20.96 -8.40 -15.39
N GLU A 88 19.77 -8.07 -14.89
CA GLU A 88 18.51 -8.67 -15.33
C GLU A 88 18.06 -8.09 -16.67
N VAL A 89 18.25 -6.80 -16.90
CA VAL A 89 17.81 -6.10 -18.11
C VAL A 89 18.91 -5.16 -18.59
N ARG A 90 19.35 -5.35 -19.84
CA ARG A 90 20.28 -4.44 -20.51
C ARG A 90 19.52 -3.26 -21.10
N PHE A 91 19.90 -2.04 -20.70
CA PHE A 91 19.27 -0.79 -21.14
C PHE A 91 20.07 -0.14 -22.28
N ASP A 92 20.34 -0.89 -23.34
CA ASP A 92 21.09 -0.38 -24.48
C ASP A 92 20.33 0.77 -25.17
N TYR A 93 21.08 1.79 -25.59
CA TYR A 93 20.51 2.93 -26.29
C TYR A 93 20.03 2.53 -27.68
N GLU A 94 18.77 2.82 -27.99
CA GLU A 94 18.15 2.49 -29.28
C GLU A 94 17.51 3.75 -29.89
N PRO A 95 18.07 4.29 -31.00
CA PRO A 95 17.62 5.55 -31.59
C PRO A 95 16.13 5.55 -31.99
N ALA A 96 15.60 4.40 -32.39
CA ALA A 96 14.20 4.25 -32.77
C ALA A 96 13.21 4.51 -31.61
N HIS A 97 13.68 4.41 -30.36
CA HIS A 97 12.90 4.64 -29.15
C HIS A 97 13.26 5.94 -28.42
N ASP A 98 14.11 6.79 -29.01
CA ASP A 98 14.41 8.08 -28.42
C ASP A 98 13.23 9.06 -28.59
N LYS A 99 12.78 9.61 -27.46
CA LYS A 99 11.71 10.62 -27.42
C LYS A 99 12.13 11.94 -28.08
N HIS A 100 13.42 12.25 -28.08
CA HIS A 100 13.94 13.51 -28.63
C HIS A 100 14.08 13.46 -30.15
N LEU A 101 14.33 12.28 -30.72
CA LEU A 101 14.34 12.06 -32.16
C LEU A 101 12.94 11.92 -32.78
N ARG A 102 11.88 11.96 -31.96
CA ARG A 102 10.51 11.70 -32.41
C ARG A 102 10.03 12.65 -33.51
N SER A 103 10.42 13.92 -33.49
CA SER A 103 10.05 14.89 -34.53
C SER A 103 10.68 14.52 -35.88
N TRP A 104 11.98 14.20 -35.86
CA TRP A 104 12.74 13.78 -37.03
C TRP A 104 12.23 12.43 -37.58
N LEU A 105 12.04 11.43 -36.71
CA LEU A 105 11.55 10.10 -37.05
C LEU A 105 10.14 10.10 -37.66
N ARG A 106 9.34 11.14 -37.42
CA ARG A 106 7.96 11.25 -37.93
C ARG A 106 7.85 11.95 -39.27
N ARG A 107 8.95 12.47 -39.82
CA ARG A 107 8.95 13.05 -41.17
C ARG A 107 8.53 11.99 -42.20
N PRO A 108 7.71 12.34 -43.19
CA PRO A 108 7.19 11.37 -44.17
C PRO A 108 8.30 10.64 -44.91
N ASP A 109 9.33 11.36 -45.35
CA ASP A 109 10.49 10.82 -46.06
C ASP A 109 11.21 9.76 -45.21
N THR A 110 11.51 10.09 -43.95
CA THR A 110 12.15 9.18 -42.99
C THR A 110 11.28 7.96 -42.70
N LEU A 111 9.97 8.14 -42.53
CA LEU A 111 9.04 7.03 -42.32
C LEU A 111 8.98 6.09 -43.52
N GLN A 112 9.05 6.63 -44.73
CA GLN A 112 9.08 5.84 -45.95
C GLN A 112 10.36 5.02 -46.02
N THR A 113 11.52 5.64 -45.80
CA THR A 113 12.80 4.92 -45.72
C THR A 113 12.80 3.81 -44.65
N LEU A 114 12.25 4.08 -43.46
CA LEU A 114 12.16 3.09 -42.39
C LEU A 114 11.22 1.92 -42.72
N ARG A 115 10.16 2.17 -43.51
CA ARG A 115 9.25 1.13 -44.01
C ARG A 115 9.91 0.30 -45.09
N ASP A 116 10.61 0.93 -46.02
CA ASP A 116 11.31 0.30 -47.14
C ASP A 116 12.44 -0.60 -46.62
N GLN A 117 13.16 -0.15 -45.58
CA GLN A 117 14.15 -0.95 -44.84
C GLN A 117 13.52 -2.03 -43.95
N GLY A 118 12.19 -2.06 -43.83
CA GLY A 118 11.48 -3.05 -43.04
C GLY A 118 11.67 -2.93 -41.52
N LEU A 119 12.20 -1.82 -41.01
CA LEU A 119 12.47 -1.60 -39.58
C LEU A 119 11.19 -1.32 -38.78
N ILE A 120 10.17 -0.78 -39.43
CA ILE A 120 8.88 -0.48 -38.80
C ILE A 120 7.73 -1.23 -39.44
N THR A 121 6.67 -1.42 -38.66
CA THR A 121 5.37 -1.92 -39.14
C THR A 121 4.52 -0.77 -39.70
N PRO A 122 3.45 -1.05 -40.49
CA PRO A 122 2.52 -0.02 -40.96
C PRO A 122 1.91 0.83 -39.82
N LYS A 123 1.75 0.21 -38.63
CA LYS A 123 1.26 0.84 -37.39
C LYS A 123 2.34 1.65 -36.64
N LEU A 124 3.46 1.97 -37.27
CA LEU A 124 4.58 2.73 -36.70
C LEU A 124 5.19 2.07 -35.45
N ARG A 125 5.13 0.74 -35.35
CA ARG A 125 5.84 -0.01 -34.30
C ARG A 125 7.18 -0.49 -34.81
N VAL A 126 8.20 -0.38 -33.96
CA VAL A 126 9.57 -0.80 -34.24
C VAL A 126 9.66 -2.32 -34.17
N LYS A 127 10.16 -2.95 -35.23
CA LYS A 127 10.43 -4.40 -35.27
C LYS A 127 11.70 -4.71 -34.49
N CYS A 128 11.81 -5.91 -33.96
CA CYS A 128 12.96 -6.31 -33.14
C CYS A 128 13.31 -7.79 -33.33
N SER A 129 14.52 -8.16 -32.92
CA SER A 129 14.93 -9.56 -32.86
C SER A 129 14.23 -10.30 -31.72
N VAL A 130 14.25 -11.64 -31.78
CA VAL A 130 13.69 -12.49 -30.72
C VAL A 130 14.39 -12.25 -29.39
N ASP A 131 15.71 -12.06 -29.41
CA ASP A 131 16.52 -11.81 -28.22
C ASP A 131 16.13 -10.49 -27.54
N GLN A 132 16.10 -9.42 -28.33
CA GLN A 132 15.62 -8.10 -27.90
C GLN A 132 14.20 -8.16 -27.33
N TYR A 133 13.32 -8.94 -27.95
CA TYR A 133 11.95 -9.12 -27.50
C TYR A 133 11.87 -9.88 -26.17
N ASN A 134 12.71 -10.90 -25.96
CA ASN A 134 12.79 -11.63 -24.69
C ASN A 134 13.31 -10.74 -23.56
N LEU A 135 14.36 -9.94 -23.81
CA LEU A 135 14.85 -8.94 -22.85
C LEU A 135 13.74 -7.94 -22.47
N TYR A 136 12.97 -7.48 -23.47
CA TYR A 136 11.85 -6.58 -23.20
C TYR A 136 10.72 -7.26 -22.40
N ARG A 137 10.41 -8.53 -22.68
CA ARG A 137 9.44 -9.29 -21.87
C ARG A 137 9.91 -9.49 -20.43
N GLN A 138 11.19 -9.73 -20.22
CA GLN A 138 11.79 -9.83 -18.88
C GLN A 138 11.67 -8.51 -18.13
N PHE A 139 11.93 -7.38 -18.79
CA PHE A 139 11.67 -6.05 -18.23
C PHE A 139 10.20 -5.86 -17.82
N LEU A 140 9.25 -6.21 -18.69
CA LEU A 140 7.82 -6.11 -18.38
C LEU A 140 7.42 -7.05 -17.23
N TYR A 141 8.00 -8.25 -17.17
CA TYR A 141 7.80 -9.19 -16.08
C TYR A 141 8.27 -8.62 -14.74
N ASN A 142 9.45 -8.00 -14.72
CA ASN A 142 10.00 -7.36 -13.53
C ASN A 142 9.09 -6.22 -13.05
N LEU A 143 8.68 -5.35 -13.96
CA LEU A 143 7.76 -4.25 -13.65
C LEU A 143 6.42 -4.76 -13.08
N TYR A 144 5.89 -5.84 -13.65
CA TYR A 144 4.66 -6.46 -13.16
C TYR A 144 4.84 -7.13 -11.80
N SER A 145 5.96 -7.84 -11.60
CA SER A 145 6.29 -8.50 -10.33
C SER A 145 6.49 -7.51 -9.20
N ASP A 146 7.12 -6.36 -9.47
CA ASP A 146 7.28 -5.28 -8.51
C ASP A 146 5.93 -4.62 -8.17
N ALA A 147 5.01 -4.52 -9.12
CA ALA A 147 3.66 -4.05 -8.86
C ALA A 147 2.85 -5.03 -8.01
N LEU A 148 2.95 -6.33 -8.29
CA LEU A 148 2.35 -7.38 -7.46
C LEU A 148 2.91 -7.37 -6.04
N ARG A 149 4.23 -7.23 -5.88
CA ARG A 149 4.86 -7.18 -4.56
C ARG A 149 4.35 -5.99 -3.74
N ARG A 150 4.32 -4.79 -4.31
CA ARG A 150 3.82 -3.60 -3.61
C ARG A 150 2.37 -3.75 -3.19
N GLU A 151 1.54 -4.24 -4.09
CA GLU A 151 0.12 -4.45 -3.82
C GLU A 151 -0.09 -5.53 -2.72
N ALA A 152 0.80 -6.52 -2.62
CA ALA A 152 0.83 -7.47 -1.50
C ALA A 152 1.18 -6.77 -0.18
N GLU A 153 2.28 -6.02 -0.18
CA GLU A 153 2.80 -5.27 0.97
C GLU A 153 1.77 -4.27 1.49
N GLU A 154 1.08 -3.54 0.60
CA GLU A 154 0.02 -2.59 0.96
C GLU A 154 -1.17 -3.29 1.62
N ARG A 155 -1.57 -4.47 1.13
CA ARG A 155 -2.63 -5.27 1.79
C ARG A 155 -2.19 -5.76 3.17
N GLU A 156 -0.98 -6.30 3.28
CA GLU A 156 -0.43 -6.77 4.55
C GLU A 156 -0.31 -5.62 5.58
N ASN A 157 0.18 -4.46 5.15
CA ASN A 157 0.26 -3.25 5.97
C ASN A 157 -1.12 -2.75 6.42
N SER A 158 -2.11 -2.74 5.52
CA SER A 158 -3.47 -2.31 5.87
C SER A 158 -4.11 -3.24 6.92
N ILE A 159 -3.89 -4.55 6.82
CA ILE A 159 -4.43 -5.49 7.79
C ILE A 159 -3.74 -5.32 9.15
N THR A 160 -2.41 -5.24 9.16
CA THR A 160 -1.65 -5.03 10.40
C THR A 160 -2.02 -3.72 11.09
N GLU A 161 -2.17 -2.62 10.34
CA GLU A 161 -2.62 -1.33 10.86
C GLU A 161 -4.02 -1.43 11.48
N LYS A 162 -5.00 -2.05 10.79
CA LYS A 162 -6.35 -2.28 11.34
C LYS A 162 -6.32 -3.06 12.65
N MET A 163 -5.45 -4.06 12.76
CA MET A 163 -5.29 -4.83 13.99
C MET A 163 -4.68 -4.00 15.12
N MET A 164 -3.62 -3.22 14.82
CA MET A 164 -3.01 -2.32 15.79
C MET A 164 -4.02 -1.30 16.32
N LEU A 165 -4.83 -0.71 15.42
CA LEU A 165 -5.90 0.20 15.79
C LEU A 165 -6.94 -0.46 16.71
N LYS A 166 -7.44 -1.66 16.36
CA LYS A 166 -8.38 -2.40 17.22
C LYS A 166 -7.81 -2.63 18.63
N LYS A 167 -6.53 -3.01 18.72
CA LYS A 167 -5.86 -3.21 20.02
C LYS A 167 -5.71 -1.91 20.80
N ALA A 168 -5.34 -0.82 20.14
CA ALA A 168 -5.22 0.50 20.76
C ALA A 168 -6.57 1.00 21.30
N TYR A 169 -7.65 0.85 20.52
CA TYR A 169 -9.00 1.19 20.98
C TYR A 169 -9.42 0.39 22.21
N ALA A 170 -9.18 -0.93 22.22
CA ALA A 170 -9.49 -1.77 23.37
C ALA A 170 -8.70 -1.38 24.63
N GLU A 171 -7.45 -0.95 24.49
CA GLU A 171 -6.66 -0.47 25.62
C GLU A 171 -7.14 0.90 26.12
N ALA A 172 -7.44 1.83 25.19
CA ALA A 172 -8.00 3.13 25.52
C ALA A 172 -9.34 3.02 26.27
N GLU A 173 -10.19 2.06 25.91
CA GLU A 173 -11.46 1.79 26.60
C GLU A 173 -11.23 1.30 28.05
N LYS A 174 -10.25 0.40 28.24
CA LYS A 174 -9.88 -0.06 29.59
C LYS A 174 -9.34 1.09 30.44
N ASP A 175 -8.50 1.94 29.87
CA ASP A 175 -7.92 3.08 30.58
C ASP A 175 -8.98 4.13 30.91
N ALA A 176 -9.90 4.42 29.99
CA ALA A 176 -11.06 5.27 30.26
C ALA A 176 -11.92 4.72 31.41
N ALA A 177 -12.16 3.40 31.44
CA ALA A 177 -12.87 2.76 32.53
C ALA A 177 -12.13 2.86 33.87
N LYS A 178 -10.79 2.74 33.88
CA LYS A 178 -9.97 2.94 35.09
C LYS A 178 -10.02 4.39 35.58
N CYS A 179 -9.88 5.37 34.68
CA CYS A 179 -9.96 6.79 35.01
C CYS A 179 -11.32 7.14 35.63
N LYS A 180 -12.42 6.69 35.00
CA LYS A 180 -13.77 6.89 35.53
C LYS A 180 -13.95 6.31 36.93
N ARG A 181 -13.45 5.09 37.17
CA ARG A 181 -13.47 4.47 38.51
C ARG A 181 -12.68 5.28 39.54
N PHE A 182 -11.54 5.85 39.14
CA PHE A 182 -10.73 6.68 40.01
C PHE A 182 -11.42 8.02 40.33
N GLU A 183 -12.02 8.67 39.34
CA GLU A 183 -12.82 9.89 39.51
C GLU A 183 -14.02 9.67 40.44
N ASP A 184 -14.76 8.57 40.25
CA ASP A 184 -15.89 8.19 41.11
C ASP A 184 -15.43 7.96 42.56
N ALA A 185 -14.31 7.25 42.75
CA ALA A 185 -13.74 7.00 44.08
C ALA A 185 -13.26 8.29 44.76
N SER A 186 -12.61 9.18 44.00
CA SER A 186 -12.15 10.49 44.48
C SER A 186 -13.34 11.38 44.90
N SER A 187 -14.38 11.42 44.07
CA SER A 187 -15.61 12.17 44.34
C SER A 187 -16.30 11.68 45.62
N LYS A 188 -16.39 10.36 45.82
CA LYS A 188 -16.93 9.77 47.06
C LYS A 188 -16.10 10.14 48.29
N ARG A 189 -14.76 10.10 48.20
CA ARG A 189 -13.86 10.51 49.30
C ARG A 189 -14.08 11.97 49.68
N LEU A 190 -14.17 12.85 48.69
CA LEU A 190 -14.41 14.27 48.92
C LEU A 190 -15.76 14.52 49.61
N SER A 191 -16.83 13.86 49.15
CA SER A 191 -18.15 13.96 49.78
C SER A 191 -18.15 13.44 51.22
N ASN A 192 -17.48 12.31 51.49
CA ASN A 192 -17.34 11.78 52.84
C ASN A 192 -16.54 12.71 53.75
N ALA A 193 -15.45 13.31 53.26
CA ALA A 193 -14.68 14.29 54.02
C ALA A 193 -15.53 15.51 54.39
N LYS A 194 -16.25 16.09 53.43
CA LYS A 194 -17.19 17.20 53.66
C LYS A 194 -18.25 16.85 54.72
N TYR A 195 -18.79 15.64 54.67
CA TYR A 195 -19.76 15.16 55.66
C TYR A 195 -19.14 15.07 57.07
N MET A 196 -17.93 14.52 57.19
CA MET A 196 -17.22 14.42 58.47
C MET A 196 -16.89 15.80 59.05
N ASP A 197 -16.45 16.75 58.21
CA ASP A 197 -16.18 18.13 58.61
C ASP A 197 -17.43 18.82 59.15
N MET A 198 -18.57 18.63 58.45
CA MET A 198 -19.88 19.16 58.91
C MET A 198 -20.25 18.60 60.29
N LEU A 199 -20.06 17.29 60.49
CA LEU A 199 -20.40 16.61 61.74
C LEU A 199 -19.50 17.06 62.90
N GLN A 200 -18.21 17.30 62.63
CA GLN A 200 -17.29 17.90 63.58
C GLN A 200 -17.69 19.34 63.94
N ALA A 201 -18.03 20.17 62.96
CA ALA A 201 -18.48 21.54 63.18
C ALA A 201 -19.74 21.57 64.08
N GLN A 202 -20.72 20.70 63.82
CA GLN A 202 -21.91 20.57 64.68
C GLN A 202 -21.56 20.15 66.12
N ARG A 203 -20.63 19.21 66.31
CA ARG A 203 -20.17 18.83 67.66
C ARG A 203 -19.54 20.02 68.38
N LEU A 204 -18.70 20.78 67.68
CA LEU A 204 -18.00 21.94 68.22
C LEU A 204 -19.00 23.06 68.60
N GLU A 205 -20.00 23.29 67.76
CA GLU A 205 -21.13 24.19 68.00
C GLU A 205 -21.91 23.79 69.28
N ASN A 206 -22.21 22.50 69.42
CA ASN A 206 -22.92 21.97 70.59
C ASN A 206 -22.08 22.11 71.87
N CYS A 207 -20.76 21.91 71.80
CA CYS A 207 -19.84 22.16 72.91
C CYS A 207 -19.84 23.63 73.32
N LYS A 208 -19.75 24.57 72.36
CA LYS A 208 -19.84 26.01 72.62
C LYS A 208 -21.15 26.37 73.34
N LYS A 209 -22.30 25.89 72.82
CA LYS A 209 -23.62 26.10 73.44
C LYS A 209 -23.73 25.53 74.85
N ARG A 210 -23.04 24.42 75.16
CA ARG A 210 -22.97 23.86 76.52
C ARG A 210 -22.13 24.74 77.44
N LEU A 211 -20.96 25.20 76.98
CA LEU A 211 -20.07 26.10 77.72
C LEU A 211 -20.77 27.43 78.04
N GLN A 212 -21.48 28.00 77.06
CA GLN A 212 -22.28 29.20 77.24
C GLN A 212 -23.31 29.03 78.37
N ARG A 213 -24.07 27.93 78.36
CA ARG A 213 -25.04 27.60 79.41
C ARG A 213 -24.41 27.47 80.80
N ILE A 214 -23.18 26.98 80.89
CA ILE A 214 -22.45 26.89 82.16
C ILE A 214 -22.03 28.27 82.64
N LEU A 215 -21.51 29.11 81.74
CA LEU A 215 -21.11 30.50 82.05
C LEU A 215 -22.31 31.35 82.47
N ASP A 216 -23.45 31.22 81.79
CA ASP A 216 -24.66 31.96 82.11
C ASP A 216 -25.17 31.57 83.51
N ARG A 217 -25.16 30.27 83.85
CA ARG A 217 -25.48 29.79 85.22
C ARG A 217 -24.50 30.26 86.28
N ALA A 218 -23.21 30.40 85.95
CA ALA A 218 -22.21 30.91 86.88
C ALA A 218 -22.43 32.40 87.17
N LYS A 219 -22.86 33.19 86.16
CA LYS A 219 -23.22 34.60 86.33
C LYS A 219 -24.53 34.82 87.08
N GLU A 220 -25.47 33.88 87.00
CA GLU A 220 -26.72 33.92 87.79
C GLU A 220 -26.51 33.55 89.27
N ALA A 221 -25.33 33.02 89.63
CA ALA A 221 -24.98 32.61 90.99
C ALA A 221 -24.08 33.62 91.75
N GLU A 222 -23.67 34.71 91.10
CA GLU A 222 -23.05 35.91 91.70
C GLU A 222 -24.10 37.00 91.95
#